data_AF-A0A2U8VPB5-F1
#
_entry.id   AF-A0A2U8VPB5-F1
#
_cell.length_a   1.000
_cell.length_b   1.000
_cell.length_c   1.000
_cell.angle_alpha   90.00
_cell.angle_beta   90.00
_cell.angle_gamma   90.00
#
_symmetry.space_group_name_H-M   'P 1'
#
loop_
_entity.id
_entity.type
_entity.pdbx_description
1 polymer ?
#
loop_
_entity_poly.entity_id
_entity_poly.type
_entity_poly.pdbx_seq_one_letter_code
_entity_poly.pdbx_strand_id
1 'polypeptide(L)'
;MIDIVKAVQEADPSLGSYVIVLRSDSRALAAPDRLTDAAAAWVAAQTPEARLAEVTIALAPYPGAAPAERTVTVLAFPDARGLAAFATAWTADPEPEEDAPAA
;
A
#
# COMPACT_ATOMS: atom_id res chain seq x y z
N MET A 1 11.11 -17.78 -1.69
CA MET A 1 10.79 -16.36 -1.47
C MET A 1 9.29 -16.29 -1.29
N ILE A 2 8.80 -15.98 -0.09
CA ILE A 2 7.38 -15.71 0.10
C ILE A 2 7.11 -14.31 -0.42
N ASP A 3 6.05 -14.18 -1.22
CA ASP A 3 5.52 -12.88 -1.63
C ASP A 3 5.01 -12.16 -0.38
N ILE A 4 5.39 -10.89 -0.20
CA ILE A 4 4.95 -10.08 0.94
C ILE A 4 3.43 -9.99 1.03
N VAL A 5 2.74 -9.95 -0.11
CA VAL A 5 1.27 -9.94 -0.17
C VAL A 5 0.71 -11.26 0.35
N LYS A 6 1.34 -12.38 -0.03
CA LYS A 6 0.96 -13.70 0.46
C LYS A 6 1.17 -13.81 1.98
N ALA A 7 2.28 -13.31 2.51
CA ALA A 7 2.55 -13.31 3.96
C ALA A 7 1.49 -12.49 4.72
N VAL A 8 1.09 -11.34 4.17
CA VAL A 8 0.04 -10.49 4.75
C VAL A 8 -1.31 -11.20 4.74
N GLN A 9 -1.69 -11.83 3.64
CA GLN A 9 -2.96 -12.56 3.53
C GLN A 9 -3.02 -13.80 4.43
N GLU A 10 -1.88 -14.47 4.65
CA GLU A 10 -1.78 -15.58 5.60
C GLU A 10 -1.86 -15.08 7.06
N ALA A 11 -1.28 -13.92 7.36
CA ALA A 11 -1.30 -13.33 8.70
C ALA A 11 -2.66 -12.70 9.07
N ASP A 12 -3.33 -12.04 8.12
CA ASP A 12 -4.66 -11.48 8.29
C ASP A 12 -5.55 -11.71 7.04
N PRO A 13 -6.24 -12.86 6.97
CA PRO A 13 -7.16 -13.17 5.88
C PRO A 13 -8.36 -12.21 5.78
N SER A 14 -8.67 -11.45 6.84
CA SER A 14 -9.81 -10.53 6.86
C SER A 14 -9.62 -9.31 5.94
N LEU A 15 -8.38 -9.04 5.52
CA LEU A 15 -8.04 -7.98 4.58
C LEU A 15 -8.43 -8.31 3.13
N GLY A 16 -8.78 -9.56 2.84
CA GLY A 16 -9.20 -10.00 1.52
C GLY A 16 -8.06 -10.04 0.49
N SER A 17 -8.43 -10.15 -0.78
CA SER A 17 -7.48 -10.42 -1.86
C SER A 17 -6.82 -9.16 -2.44
N TYR A 18 -7.43 -7.99 -2.27
CA TYR A 18 -6.99 -6.75 -2.90
C TYR A 18 -6.31 -5.86 -1.87
N VAL A 19 -5.03 -6.12 -1.65
CA VAL A 19 -4.20 -5.39 -0.69
C VAL A 19 -3.01 -4.76 -1.37
N ILE A 20 -2.61 -3.58 -0.90
CA ILE A 20 -1.33 -2.96 -1.23
C ILE A 20 -0.54 -2.74 0.06
N VAL A 21 0.74 -3.11 0.04
CA VAL A 21 1.66 -2.83 1.14
C VAL A 21 2.29 -1.47 0.90
N LEU A 22 2.08 -0.54 1.84
CA LEU A 22 2.65 0.79 1.79
C LEU A 22 4.01 0.78 2.47
N ARG A 23 5.02 1.29 1.77
CA ARG A 23 6.33 1.53 2.36
C ARG A 23 6.22 2.65 3.42
N SER A 24 7.13 2.64 4.39
CA SER A 24 7.21 3.67 5.43
C SER A 24 7.45 5.08 4.89
N ASP A 25 8.03 5.21 3.70
CA ASP A 25 8.27 6.47 2.99
C ASP A 25 7.20 6.78 1.93
N SER A 26 6.06 6.08 1.95
CA SER A 26 4.94 6.34 1.05
C SER A 26 4.36 7.74 1.25
N ARG A 27 4.17 8.50 0.16
CA ARG A 27 3.53 9.83 0.19
C ARG A 27 2.08 9.81 0.69
N ALA A 28 1.45 8.65 0.69
CA ALA A 28 0.10 8.48 1.21
C ALA A 28 0.05 8.39 2.75
N LEU A 29 1.18 8.16 3.41
CA LEU A 29 1.26 7.98 4.87
C LEU A 29 1.75 9.24 5.57
N ALA A 30 1.01 9.64 6.61
CA ALA A 30 1.47 10.61 7.60
C ALA A 30 2.17 9.89 8.79
N ALA A 31 1.74 8.66 9.07
CA ALA A 31 2.32 7.75 10.06
C ALA A 31 2.02 6.29 9.65
N PRO A 32 2.67 5.27 10.25
CA PRO A 32 2.41 3.86 9.91
C PRO A 32 0.95 3.42 10.03
N ASP A 33 0.19 4.07 10.92
CA ASP A 33 -1.22 3.84 11.22
C ASP A 33 -2.15 4.92 10.65
N ARG A 34 -1.63 5.85 9.84
CA ARG A 34 -2.39 7.03 9.42
C ARG A 34 -2.05 7.51 8.00
N LEU A 35 -3.07 7.63 7.16
CA LEU A 35 -2.97 8.31 5.87
C LEU A 35 -2.78 9.83 6.04
N THR A 36 -2.17 10.50 5.07
CA THR A 36 -2.23 11.96 4.98
C THR A 36 -3.66 12.44 4.76
N ASP A 37 -3.98 13.69 5.12
CA ASP A 37 -5.35 14.23 4.95
C ASP A 37 -5.82 14.15 3.49
N ALA A 38 -4.92 14.40 2.55
CA ALA A 38 -5.21 14.30 1.12
C ALA A 38 -5.49 12.85 0.69
N ALA A 39 -4.71 11.89 1.17
CA ALA A 39 -4.94 10.47 0.87
C ALA A 39 -6.22 9.94 1.55
N ALA A 40 -6.48 10.33 2.79
CA ALA A 40 -7.69 9.97 3.51
C ALA A 40 -8.95 10.53 2.82
N ALA A 41 -8.92 11.80 2.40
CA ALA A 41 -10.01 12.42 1.65
C ALA A 41 -10.25 11.72 0.30
N TRP A 42 -9.18 11.37 -0.41
CA TRP A 42 -9.28 10.62 -1.66
C TRP A 42 -9.91 9.24 -1.45
N VAL A 43 -9.45 8.50 -0.43
CA VAL A 43 -9.99 7.17 -0.08
C VAL A 43 -11.47 7.27 0.27
N ALA A 44 -11.85 8.24 1.12
CA ALA A 44 -13.25 8.44 1.48
C ALA A 44 -14.16 8.75 0.28
N ALA A 45 -13.63 9.41 -0.76
CA ALA A 45 -14.38 9.77 -1.96
C ALA A 45 -14.45 8.64 -3.00
N GLN A 46 -13.36 7.88 -3.19
CA GLN A 46 -13.24 6.90 -4.29
C GLN A 46 -13.49 5.46 -3.83
N THR A 47 -13.07 5.13 -2.61
CA THR A 47 -13.08 3.77 -2.06
C THR A 47 -13.36 3.80 -0.54
N PRO A 48 -14.54 4.24 -0.11
CA PRO A 48 -14.85 4.46 1.32
C PRO A 48 -14.76 3.18 2.17
N GLU A 49 -14.86 2.01 1.53
CA GLU A 49 -14.73 0.70 2.18
C GLU A 49 -13.28 0.25 2.34
N ALA A 50 -12.30 1.03 1.85
CA ALA A 50 -10.90 0.68 2.02
C ALA A 50 -10.48 0.80 3.50
N ARG A 51 -9.63 -0.12 3.93
CA ARG A 51 -9.21 -0.25 5.34
C ARG A 51 -7.69 -0.21 5.45
N LEU A 52 -7.19 0.73 6.25
CA LEU A 52 -5.79 0.76 6.66
C LEU A 52 -5.58 -0.17 7.86
N ALA A 53 -4.52 -0.96 7.83
CA ALA A 53 -4.12 -1.87 8.89
C ALA A 53 -2.60 -1.99 8.99
N GLU A 54 -2.09 -2.27 10.19
CA GLU A 54 -0.71 -2.72 10.40
C GLU A 54 -0.70 -4.23 10.61
N VAL A 55 0.13 -4.95 9.86
CA VAL A 55 0.22 -6.41 9.90
C VAL A 55 1.64 -6.83 10.20
N THR A 56 1.83 -7.66 11.22
CA THR A 56 3.14 -8.27 11.51
C THR A 56 3.28 -9.58 10.75
N ILE A 57 4.31 -9.67 9.91
CA ILE A 57 4.61 -10.84 9.08
C ILE A 57 6.03 -11.34 9.35
N ALA A 58 6.25 -12.64 9.14
CA ALA A 58 7.59 -13.21 9.12
C ALA A 58 8.09 -13.29 7.67
N LEU A 59 9.12 -12.52 7.33
CA LEU A 59 9.68 -12.49 5.97
C LEU A 59 11.18 -12.76 5.99
N ALA A 60 11.62 -13.72 5.18
CA ALA A 60 13.05 -13.94 4.94
C ALA A 60 13.59 -12.82 4.03
N PRO A 61 14.68 -12.12 4.39
CA PRO A 61 15.21 -11.01 3.60
C PRO A 61 15.76 -11.45 2.24
N TYR A 62 16.17 -12.72 2.11
CA TYR A 62 16.63 -13.35 0.88
C TYR A 62 16.44 -14.88 0.97
N PRO A 63 16.47 -15.61 -0.17
CA PRO A 63 16.33 -17.07 -0.16
C PRO A 63 17.38 -17.75 0.74
N GLY A 64 16.93 -18.63 1.64
CA GLY A 64 17.80 -19.36 2.57
C GLY A 64 18.10 -18.63 3.88
N ALA A 65 17.72 -17.35 4.03
CA ALA A 65 17.79 -16.65 5.32
C ALA A 65 16.69 -17.12 6.28
N ALA A 66 16.95 -17.03 7.58
CA ALA A 66 15.93 -17.18 8.60
C ALA A 66 14.88 -16.05 8.45
N PRO A 67 13.57 -16.36 8.52
CA PRO A 67 12.53 -15.34 8.55
C PRO A 67 12.70 -14.40 9.76
N ALA A 68 12.50 -13.11 9.53
CA ALA A 68 12.45 -12.10 10.58
C ALA A 68 11.08 -11.44 10.61
N GLU A 69 10.59 -11.13 11.81
CA GLU A 69 9.33 -10.41 11.98
C GLU A 69 9.47 -8.96 11.52
N ARG A 70 8.46 -8.49 10.81
CA ARG A 70 8.34 -7.11 10.33
C ARG A 70 6.88 -6.68 10.38
N THR A 71 6.63 -5.50 10.93
CA THR A 71 5.32 -4.85 10.83
C THR A 71 5.28 -4.03 9.54
N VAL A 72 4.23 -4.22 8.76
CA VAL A 72 4.00 -3.54 7.49
C VAL A 72 2.65 -2.85 7.50
N THR A 73 2.57 -1.68 6.87
CA THR A 73 1.31 -0.97 6.67
C THR A 73 0.63 -1.47 5.42
N VAL A 74 -0.65 -1.81 5.51
CA VAL A 74 -1.46 -2.40 4.44
C VAL A 74 -2.71 -1.58 4.26
N LEU A 75 -3.03 -1.27 2.99
CA LEU A 75 -4.33 -0.72 2.61
C LEU A 75 -5.10 -1.79 1.83
N ALA A 76 -6.22 -2.22 2.37
CA ALA A 76 -7.10 -3.23 1.81
C ALA A 76 -8.29 -2.61 1.09
N PHE A 77 -8.70 -3.20 -0.04
CA PHE A 77 -9.79 -2.73 -0.90
C PHE A 77 -10.83 -3.83 -1.12
N PRO A 78 -12.10 -3.47 -1.38
CA PRO A 78 -13.14 -4.45 -1.70
C PRO A 78 -12.92 -5.08 -3.09
N ASP A 79 -12.29 -4.36 -4.02
CA ASP A 79 -12.08 -4.82 -5.39
C ASP A 79 -10.75 -4.32 -5.99
N ALA A 80 -10.37 -4.93 -7.12
CA ALA A 80 -9.16 -4.60 -7.85
C ALA A 80 -9.16 -3.18 -8.43
N ARG A 81 -10.34 -2.61 -8.73
CA ARG A 81 -10.47 -1.30 -9.35
C ARG A 81 -10.10 -0.21 -8.36
N GLY A 82 -10.58 -0.32 -7.12
CA GLY A 82 -10.22 0.58 -6.03
C GLY A 82 -8.73 0.56 -5.74
N LEU A 83 -8.15 -0.64 -5.66
CA LEU A 83 -6.70 -0.82 -5.48
C LEU A 83 -5.91 -0.15 -6.61
N ALA A 84 -6.26 -0.44 -7.87
CA ALA A 84 -5.55 0.09 -9.03
C ALA A 84 -5.66 1.62 -9.11
N ALA A 85 -6.83 2.18 -8.83
CA ALA A 85 -7.04 3.63 -8.79
C ALA A 85 -6.17 4.28 -7.70
N PHE A 86 -6.11 3.68 -6.51
CA PHE A 86 -5.27 4.19 -5.42
C PHE A 86 -3.79 4.11 -5.78
N ALA A 87 -3.32 2.96 -6.29
CA ALA A 87 -1.93 2.79 -6.71
C ALA A 87 -1.54 3.84 -7.78
N THR A 88 -2.43 4.11 -8.74
CA THR A 88 -2.19 5.14 -9.77
C THR A 88 -2.10 6.53 -9.16
N ALA A 89 -3.02 6.90 -8.28
CA ALA A 89 -3.06 8.22 -7.67
C ALA A 89 -1.91 8.45 -6.67
N TRP A 90 -1.44 7.41 -5.97
CA TRP A 90 -0.59 7.57 -4.78
C TRP A 90 0.78 6.89 -4.86
N THR A 91 1.00 6.00 -5.82
CA THR A 91 2.27 5.27 -5.96
C THR A 91 2.94 5.45 -7.32
N ALA A 92 2.30 6.15 -8.27
CA ALA A 92 2.95 6.58 -9.51
C ALA A 92 3.98 7.68 -9.22
N ASP A 93 5.16 7.55 -9.83
CA ASP A 93 6.13 8.64 -9.96
C ASP A 93 5.43 9.85 -10.59
N PRO A 94 5.68 11.09 -10.15
CA PRO A 94 5.18 12.26 -10.88
C PRO A 94 5.61 12.13 -12.35
N GLU A 95 4.66 12.27 -13.28
CA GLU A 95 5.03 12.46 -14.68
C GLU A 95 5.99 13.65 -14.75
N PRO A 96 7.15 13.55 -15.44
CA PRO A 96 7.96 14.73 -15.68
C PRO A 96 7.07 15.77 -16.37
N GLU A 97 7.01 16.97 -15.81
CA GLU A 97 6.28 18.09 -16.41
C GLU A 97 6.69 18.18 -17.87
N GLU A 98 5.74 17.95 -18.78
CA GLU A 98 5.96 18.05 -20.21
C GLU A 98 6.52 19.45 -20.49
N ASP A 99 7.77 19.52 -20.96
CA ASP A 99 8.54 20.72 -21.25
C ASP A 99 7.61 21.75 -21.91
N ALA A 100 7.25 22.81 -21.16
CA ALA A 100 6.51 23.93 -21.72
C ALA A 100 7.33 24.44 -22.92
N PRO A 101 6.78 24.51 -24.14
CA PRO A 101 7.57 24.93 -25.28
C PRO A 101 8.09 26.35 -25.02
N ALA A 102 9.41 26.45 -24.92
CA ALA A 102 10.11 27.71 -24.85
C ALA A 102 9.90 28.46 -26.19
N ALA A 103 9.23 29.61 -26.08
CA ALA A 103 9.21 30.77 -26.97
C ALA A 103 8.77 30.58 -28.44
#